data_AF-A0AAP2JXP0-F1
#
_entry.id   AF-A0AAP2JXP0-F1
#
_cell.length_a   1.000
_cell.length_b   1.000
_cell.length_c   1.000
_cell.angle_alpha   90.00
_cell.angle_beta   90.00
_cell.angle_gamma   90.00
#
_symmetry.space_group_name_H-M   'P 1'
#
loop_
_entity.id
_entity.type
_entity.pdbx_description
1 polymer ?
#
loop_
_entity_poly.entity_id
_entity_poly.type
_entity_poly.pdbx_seq_one_letter_code
_entity_poly.pdbx_strand_id
1 'polypeptide(L)'
;MEEHEKTFITLFFMGVLIAVGKILTSDEQITARLFFGRVFLGAAISVMAGAALIWFPNISPLAVTGIGTAFGIAGYQLVEMWLKKRGKALLQGKLKNDIK
;
A
#
# COMPACT_ATOMS: atom_id res chain seq x y z
N MET A 1 -18.56 -26.03 3.24
CA MET A 1 -17.95 -24.70 3.10
C MET A 1 -16.58 -24.92 2.52
N GLU A 2 -16.44 -24.74 1.21
CA GLU A 2 -15.14 -24.92 0.54
C GLU A 2 -14.10 -23.95 1.14
N GLU A 3 -12.84 -24.37 1.18
CA GLU A 3 -11.73 -23.50 1.63
C GLU A 3 -11.64 -22.21 0.79
N HIS A 4 -12.05 -22.29 -0.46
CA HIS A 4 -12.14 -21.15 -1.37
C HIS A 4 -13.18 -20.14 -0.91
N GLU A 5 -14.37 -20.57 -0.50
CA GLU A 5 -15.42 -19.68 0.01
C GLU A 5 -14.97 -18.94 1.26
N LYS A 6 -14.31 -19.64 2.20
CA LYS A 6 -13.76 -19.02 3.42
C LYS A 6 -12.66 -18.01 3.09
N THR A 7 -11.80 -18.34 2.14
CA THR A 7 -10.72 -17.44 1.70
C THR A 7 -11.29 -16.17 1.07
N PHE A 8 -12.31 -16.31 0.21
CA PHE A 8 -13.00 -15.18 -0.40
C PHE A 8 -13.69 -14.29 0.64
N ILE A 9 -14.39 -14.90 1.61
CA ILE A 9 -15.05 -14.17 2.70
C ILE A 9 -14.01 -13.41 3.54
N THR A 10 -12.89 -14.06 3.87
CA THR A 10 -11.84 -13.44 4.66
C THR A 10 -11.20 -12.27 3.90
N LEU A 11 -10.92 -12.43 2.60
CA LEU A 11 -10.43 -11.35 1.73
C LEU A 11 -11.40 -10.18 1.67
N PHE A 12 -12.70 -10.48 1.55
CA PHE A 12 -13.75 -9.46 1.50
C PHE A 12 -13.78 -8.65 2.80
N PHE A 13 -13.79 -9.31 3.96
CA PHE A 13 -13.74 -8.63 5.26
C PHE A 13 -12.45 -7.83 5.45
N MET A 14 -11.30 -8.37 5.04
CA MET A 14 -10.03 -7.64 5.06
C MET A 14 -10.12 -6.36 4.20
N GLY A 15 -10.70 -6.46 3.01
CA GLY A 15 -10.90 -5.33 2.10
C GLY A 15 -11.79 -4.25 2.71
N VAL A 16 -12.89 -4.64 3.37
CA VAL A 16 -13.78 -3.73 4.09
C VAL A 16 -13.03 -3.04 5.23
N LEU A 17 -12.29 -3.78 6.06
CA LEU A 17 -11.50 -3.20 7.16
C LEU A 17 -10.45 -2.19 6.66
N ILE A 18 -9.75 -2.52 5.57
CA ILE A 18 -8.76 -1.61 4.96
C ILE A 18 -9.45 -0.35 4.40
N ALA A 19 -10.61 -0.50 3.75
CA ALA A 19 -11.39 0.62 3.23
C ALA A 19 -11.82 1.57 4.37
N VAL A 20 -12.32 1.02 5.48
CA VAL A 20 -12.68 1.78 6.68
C VAL A 20 -11.45 2.50 7.26
N GLY A 21 -10.33 1.80 7.42
CA GLY A 21 -9.09 2.41 7.88
C GLY A 21 -8.59 3.54 6.97
N LYS A 22 -8.78 3.40 5.66
CA LYS A 22 -8.46 4.46 4.69
C LYS A 22 -9.38 5.68 4.80
N ILE A 23 -10.68 5.47 4.95
CA ILE A 23 -11.64 6.57 5.15
C ILE A 23 -11.29 7.34 6.43
N LEU A 24 -10.83 6.64 7.47
CA LEU A 24 -10.42 7.25 8.73
C LEU A 24 -9.08 8.02 8.65
N THR A 25 -8.26 7.75 7.63
CA THR A 25 -6.90 8.30 7.51
C THR A 25 -6.68 9.20 6.29
N SER A 26 -7.61 9.29 5.35
CA SER A 26 -7.42 10.06 4.11
C SER A 26 -8.72 10.65 3.54
N ASP A 27 -8.70 11.96 3.31
CA ASP A 27 -9.75 12.75 2.63
C ASP A 27 -9.55 12.83 1.09
N GLU A 28 -8.57 12.09 0.55
CA GLU A 28 -8.05 12.34 -0.82
C GLU A 28 -8.59 11.33 -1.84
N GLN A 29 -9.07 11.85 -2.99
CA GLN A 29 -9.57 11.05 -4.10
C GLN A 29 -8.49 10.06 -4.59
N ILE A 30 -8.73 8.76 -4.39
CA ILE A 30 -7.85 7.69 -4.84
C ILE A 30 -7.94 7.61 -6.37
N THR A 31 -7.01 8.25 -7.07
CA THR A 31 -6.84 8.04 -8.51
C THR A 31 -6.35 6.60 -8.78
N ALA A 32 -6.81 5.97 -9.87
CA ALA A 32 -6.45 4.60 -10.23
C ALA A 32 -4.93 4.37 -10.27
N ARG A 33 -4.15 5.37 -10.71
CA ARG A 33 -2.68 5.34 -10.70
C ARG A 33 -2.09 5.17 -9.29
N LEU A 34 -2.63 5.87 -8.30
CA LEU A 34 -2.21 5.72 -6.90
C LEU A 34 -2.62 4.35 -6.35
N PHE A 35 -3.81 3.86 -6.71
CA PHE A 35 -4.30 2.56 -6.25
C PHE A 35 -3.36 1.43 -6.66
N PHE A 36 -3.04 1.32 -7.95
CA PHE A 36 -2.14 0.26 -8.43
C PHE A 36 -0.72 0.40 -7.87
N GLY A 37 -0.20 1.62 -7.74
CA GLY A 37 1.11 1.85 -7.10
C GLY A 37 1.14 1.36 -5.64
N ARG A 38 0.05 1.58 -4.89
CA ARG A 38 -0.09 1.15 -3.50
C ARG A 38 -0.19 -0.37 -3.37
N VAL A 39 -0.97 -1.01 -4.24
CA VAL A 39 -1.09 -2.47 -4.27
C VAL A 39 0.26 -3.12 -4.59
N PHE A 40 1.00 -2.58 -5.57
CA PHE A 40 2.28 -3.14 -5.98
C PHE A 40 3.36 -3.01 -4.90
N LEU A 41 3.44 -1.87 -4.21
CA LEU A 41 4.38 -1.67 -3.10
C LEU A 41 4.06 -2.58 -1.92
N GLY A 42 2.79 -2.70 -1.54
CA GLY A 42 2.38 -3.61 -0.47
C GLY A 42 2.71 -5.07 -0.81
N ALA A 43 2.43 -5.50 -2.05
CA ALA A 43 2.75 -6.84 -2.52
C ALA A 43 4.26 -7.11 -2.52
N ALA A 44 5.07 -6.19 -3.06
CA ALA A 44 6.53 -6.34 -3.09
C ALA A 44 7.12 -6.46 -1.68
N ILE A 45 6.68 -5.60 -0.75
CA ILE A 45 7.17 -5.61 0.63
C ILE A 45 6.70 -6.86 1.38
N SER A 46 5.49 -7.35 1.12
CA SER A 46 4.99 -8.62 1.68
C SER A 46 5.82 -9.82 1.20
N VAL A 47 6.20 -9.85 -0.08
CA VAL A 47 7.07 -10.90 -0.63
C VAL A 47 8.47 -10.81 -0.03
N MET A 48 9.02 -9.60 0.12
CA MET A 48 10.32 -9.40 0.79
C MET A 48 10.31 -9.85 2.26
N ALA A 49 9.21 -9.61 2.99
CA ALA A 49 9.06 -10.11 4.36
C ALA A 49 9.02 -11.64 4.40
N GLY A 50 8.32 -12.29 3.46
CA GLY A 50 8.36 -13.74 3.33
C GLY A 50 9.75 -14.28 2.97
N ALA A 51 10.46 -13.59 2.07
CA ALA A 51 11.83 -13.96 1.69
C ALA A 51 12.84 -13.78 2.85
N ALA A 52 12.61 -12.80 3.74
CA ALA A 52 13.45 -12.58 4.91
C ALA A 52 13.44 -13.78 5.88
N LEU A 53 12.32 -14.53 5.96
CA LEU A 53 12.27 -15.77 6.74
C LEU A 53 13.18 -16.86 6.18
N ILE A 54 13.44 -16.87 4.87
CA ILE A 54 14.35 -17.83 4.23
C ILE A 54 15.80 -17.55 4.67
N TRP A 55 16.17 -16.27 4.82
CA TRP A 55 17.51 -15.86 5.25
C TRP A 55 17.71 -15.94 6.77
N PHE A 56 16.64 -15.70 7.55
CA PHE A 56 16.67 -15.73 9.00
C PHE A 56 15.59 -16.66 9.56
N PRO A 57 15.79 -17.99 9.48
CA PRO A 57 14.80 -18.98 9.90
C PRO A 57 14.56 -19.03 11.42
N ASN A 58 15.43 -18.40 12.21
CA ASN A 58 15.34 -18.40 13.68
C ASN A 58 14.52 -17.23 14.25
N ILE A 59 14.00 -16.35 13.38
CA ILE A 59 13.16 -15.22 13.80
C ILE A 59 11.70 -15.68 13.74
N SER A 60 10.94 -15.38 14.80
CA SER A 60 9.51 -15.69 14.84
C SER A 60 8.79 -15.11 13.61
N PRO A 61 7.94 -15.90 12.92
CA PRO A 61 7.15 -15.42 11.78
C PRO A 61 6.34 -14.16 12.09
N LEU A 62 5.91 -13.99 13.35
CA LEU A 62 5.21 -12.80 13.83
C LEU A 62 6.11 -11.54 13.83
N ALA A 63 7.40 -11.69 14.17
CA ALA A 63 8.33 -10.56 14.18
C ALA A 63 8.68 -10.12 12.75
N VAL A 64 8.87 -11.07 11.83
CA VAL A 64 9.16 -10.74 10.42
C VAL A 64 7.94 -10.10 9.75
N THR A 65 6.74 -10.61 10.01
CA THR A 65 5.50 -10.00 9.49
C THR A 65 5.24 -8.62 10.09
N GLY A 66 5.51 -8.41 11.38
CA GLY A 66 5.44 -7.11 12.05
C GLY A 66 6.42 -6.08 11.47
N ILE A 67 7.68 -6.46 11.25
CA ILE A 67 8.68 -5.59 10.64
C ILE A 67 8.32 -5.32 9.18
N GLY A 68 7.93 -6.35 8.44
CA GLY A 68 7.50 -6.23 7.04
C GLY A 68 6.29 -5.31 6.87
N THR A 69 5.31 -5.37 7.77
CA THR A 69 4.15 -4.46 7.76
C THR A 69 4.55 -3.04 8.12
N ALA A 70 5.40 -2.83 9.11
CA ALA A 70 5.91 -1.51 9.46
C ALA A 70 6.65 -0.84 8.28
N PHE A 71 7.55 -1.59 7.63
CA PHE A 71 8.22 -1.13 6.41
C PHE A 71 7.24 -0.94 5.23
N GLY A 72 6.22 -1.81 5.13
CA GLY A 72 5.13 -1.70 4.15
C GLY A 72 4.40 -0.37 4.25
N ILE A 73 4.01 0.01 5.46
CA ILE A 73 3.28 1.24 5.76
C ILE A 73 4.20 2.47 5.60
N ALA A 74 5.45 2.40 6.08
CA ALA A 74 6.41 3.49 5.93
C ALA A 74 6.77 3.75 4.45
N GLY A 75 7.04 2.70 3.69
CA GLY A 75 7.30 2.77 2.25
C GLY A 75 6.09 3.32 1.48
N TYR A 76 4.89 2.88 1.86
CA TYR A 76 3.64 3.43 1.34
C TYR A 76 3.53 4.95 1.60
N GLN A 77 3.80 5.42 2.82
CA GLN A 77 3.72 6.84 3.17
C GLN A 77 4.75 7.69 2.41
N LEU A 78 5.97 7.19 2.25
CA LEU A 78 7.03 7.85 1.48
C LEU A 78 6.66 7.97 0.00
N VAL A 79 6.17 6.89 -0.61
CA VAL A 79 5.77 6.93 -2.02
C VAL A 79 4.53 7.80 -2.21
N GLU A 80 3.57 7.77 -1.29
CA GLU A 80 2.42 8.65 -1.33
C GLU A 80 2.84 10.13 -1.32
N MET A 81 3.73 10.51 -0.40
CA MET A 81 4.22 11.89 -0.32
C MET A 81 5.00 12.29 -1.58
N TRP A 82 5.80 11.38 -2.13
CA TRP A 82 6.54 11.62 -3.37
C TRP A 82 5.63 11.74 -4.60
N LEU A 83 4.59 10.90 -4.70
CA LEU A 83 3.62 10.95 -5.79
C LEU A 83 2.76 12.22 -5.72
N LYS A 84 2.37 12.66 -4.51
CA LYS A 84 1.70 13.97 -4.31
C LYS A 84 2.58 15.13 -4.75
N LYS A 85 3.88 15.11 -4.42
CA LYS A 85 4.84 16.14 -4.88
C LYS A 85 4.95 16.15 -6.41
N ARG A 86 5.05 14.99 -7.06
CA ARG A 86 5.09 14.91 -8.53
C ARG A 86 3.78 15.28 -9.20
N GLY A 87 2.64 14.90 -8.64
CA GLY A 87 1.31 15.28 -9.12
C GLY A 87 1.09 16.79 -9.10
N LYS A 88 1.46 17.45 -7.99
CA LYS A 88 1.44 18.92 -7.89
C LYS A 88 2.41 19.59 -8.87
N ALA A 89 3.61 19.06 -9.04
CA ALA A 89 4.60 19.61 -9.98
C ALA A 89 4.10 19.56 -11.44
N LEU A 90 3.40 18.50 -11.83
CA LEU A 90 2.81 18.38 -13.18
C LEU A 90 1.60 19.31 -13.37
N LEU A 91 0.78 19.51 -12.34
CA LEU A 91 -0.33 20.46 -12.37
C LEU A 91 0.14 21.93 -12.41
N GLN A 92 1.17 22.28 -11.64
CA GLN A 92 1.78 23.62 -11.69
C GLN A 92 2.49 23.90 -13.03
N GLY A 93 3.06 22.86 -13.66
CA GLY A 93 3.64 22.97 -15.00
C GLY A 93 2.61 23.31 -16.09
N LYS A 94 1.37 22.81 -15.96
CA LYS A 94 0.26 23.18 -16.87
C LYS A 94 -0.24 24.60 -16.65
N LEU A 95 -0.44 25.02 -15.41
CA LEU A 95 -0.93 26.38 -15.10
C LEU A 95 0.02 27.50 -15.58
N LYS A 96 1.33 27.24 -15.67
CA LYS A 96 2.30 28.22 -16.18
C LYS A 96 2.30 28.36 -17.70
N ASN A 97 1.81 27.36 -18.44
CA ASN A 97 1.76 27.39 -19.91
C ASN A 97 0.46 28.00 -20.46
N ASP A 98 -0.62 28.08 -19.68
CA ASP A 98 -1.90 28.70 -20.10
C ASP A 98 -1.94 30.22 -19.86
N ILE A 99 -0.90 30.83 -19.26
CA ILE A 99 -0.82 32.28 -18.98
C ILE A 99 0.18 32.98 -19.94
N LYS A 100 0.56 32.35 -21.05
CA LYS A 100 1.45 32.96 -22.06
C LYS A 100 0.78 33.07 -23.42
#